data_AF-A0A3S3RQV6-F1
#
_entry.id   AF-A0A3S3RQV6-F1
#
_cell.length_a   1.000
_cell.length_b   1.000
_cell.length_c   1.000
_cell.angle_alpha   90.00
_cell.angle_beta   90.00
_cell.angle_gamma   90.00
#
_symmetry.space_group_name_H-M   'P 1'
#
loop_
_entity.id
_entity.type
_entity.pdbx_description
1 polymer ?
#
loop_
_entity_poly.entity_id
_entity_poly.type
_entity_poly.pdbx_seq_one_letter_code
_entity_poly.pdbx_strand_id
1 'polypeptide(L)'
;MKEEKKIPFEQICFGLDRKLDEQSLALFLRLFAQDKLLDALIPRLGEDEITDLVQQLTELLHKHLAEKEYHELFLGDEDHSH
;
A
#
# COMPACT_ATOMS: atom_id res chain seq x y z
N MET A 1 14.44 -10.84 -17.27
CA MET A 1 14.97 -10.53 -15.93
C MET A 1 14.50 -9.12 -15.61
N LYS A 2 13.47 -8.95 -14.77
CA LYS A 2 12.95 -7.61 -14.44
C LYS A 2 13.97 -6.97 -13.50
N GLU A 3 14.47 -5.78 -13.84
CA GLU A 3 15.31 -4.98 -12.94
C GLU A 3 14.61 -4.85 -11.58
N GLU A 4 15.18 -5.44 -10.52
CA GLU A 4 14.83 -5.11 -9.15
C GLU A 4 15.23 -3.63 -8.95
N LYS A 5 14.32 -2.70 -9.26
CA LYS A 5 14.51 -1.29 -8.94
C LYS A 5 14.66 -1.17 -7.43
N LYS A 6 15.90 -0.97 -6.98
CA LYS A 6 16.24 -0.73 -5.58
C LYS A 6 15.45 0.49 -5.11
N ILE A 7 14.53 0.29 -4.17
CA ILE A 7 13.74 1.39 -3.61
C ILE A 7 14.69 2.22 -2.74
N PRO A 8 14.85 3.53 -3.02
CA PRO A 8 15.80 4.37 -2.29
C PRO A 8 15.23 4.74 -0.91
N PHE A 9 15.29 3.82 0.05
CA PHE A 9 14.79 4.04 1.41
C PHE A 9 15.47 5.25 2.11
N GLU A 10 16.69 5.58 1.70
CA GLU A 10 17.48 6.72 2.17
C GLU A 10 16.82 8.08 1.86
N GLN A 11 15.81 8.11 0.97
CA GLN A 11 15.05 9.31 0.61
C GLN A 11 13.78 9.48 1.44
N ILE A 12 13.45 8.55 2.33
CA ILE A 12 12.27 8.63 3.19
C ILE A 12 12.56 9.64 4.31
N CYS A 13 11.80 10.73 4.33
CA CYS A 13 11.90 11.76 5.35
C CYS A 13 10.51 12.31 5.66
N PHE A 14 10.10 12.19 6.93
CA PHE A 14 8.81 12.66 7.42
C PHE A 14 8.95 13.93 8.28
N GLY A 15 7.97 14.82 8.22
CA GLY A 15 7.83 15.98 9.11
C GLY A 15 8.51 17.26 8.64
N LEU A 16 9.03 17.30 7.41
CA LEU A 16 9.64 18.51 6.83
C LEU A 16 8.67 19.30 5.94
N ASP A 17 7.94 18.61 5.06
CA ASP A 17 6.99 19.21 4.13
C ASP A 17 5.95 18.17 3.68
N ARG A 18 4.71 18.63 3.45
CA ARG A 18 3.60 17.75 3.06
C ARG A 18 3.89 16.95 1.78
N LYS A 19 4.49 17.57 0.77
CA LYS A 19 4.81 16.90 -0.49
C LYS A 19 5.91 15.86 -0.29
N LEU A 20 6.86 16.14 0.58
CA LEU A 20 7.92 15.19 0.94
C LEU A 20 7.36 14.02 1.76
N ASP A 21 6.43 14.29 2.67
CA ASP A 21 5.71 13.25 3.41
C ASP A 21 4.95 12.32 2.47
N GLU A 22 4.27 12.86 1.46
CA GLU A 22 3.53 12.08 0.46
C GLU A 22 4.46 11.20 -0.38
N GLN A 23 5.61 11.73 -0.81
CA GLN A 23 6.63 10.96 -1.53
C GLN A 23 7.23 9.85 -0.65
N SER A 24 7.54 10.18 0.61
CA SER A 24 8.10 9.26 1.59
C SER A 24 7.13 8.15 1.94
N LEU A 25 5.84 8.46 2.09
CA LEU A 25 4.78 7.49 2.32
C LEU A 25 4.64 6.54 1.12
N ALA A 26 4.69 7.06 -0.10
CA ALA A 26 4.64 6.22 -1.30
C ALA A 26 5.84 5.25 -1.39
N LEU A 27 7.05 5.70 -1.04
CA LEU A 27 8.23 4.83 -0.97
C LEU A 27 8.11 3.78 0.14
N PHE A 28 7.63 4.19 1.31
CA PHE A 28 7.43 3.32 2.45
C PHE A 28 6.42 2.20 2.15
N LEU A 29 5.27 2.54 1.54
CA LEU A 29 4.27 1.55 1.14
C LEU A 29 4.81 0.56 0.10
N ARG A 30 5.66 1.00 -0.83
CA ARG A 30 6.31 0.09 -1.79
C ARG A 30 7.33 -0.84 -1.12
N LEU A 31 8.03 -0.40 -0.08
CA LEU A 31 8.90 -1.26 0.73
C LEU A 31 8.07 -2.28 1.52
N PHE A 32 6.95 -1.82 2.11
CA PHE A 32 6.03 -2.66 2.86
C PHE A 32 5.43 -3.78 1.97
N ALA A 33 5.07 -3.44 0.73
CA ALA A 33 4.48 -4.36 -0.23
C ALA A 33 5.48 -5.26 -0.98
N GLN A 34 6.76 -5.29 -0.59
CA GLN A 34 7.72 -6.20 -1.24
C GLN A 34 7.42 -7.65 -0.92
N ASP A 35 7.41 -8.52 -1.94
CA ASP A 35 7.13 -9.95 -1.81
C ASP A 35 7.96 -10.61 -0.69
N LYS A 36 9.27 -10.33 -0.64
CA LYS A 36 10.20 -10.88 0.36
C LYS A 36 9.84 -10.46 1.79
N LEU A 37 9.33 -9.24 1.97
CA LEU A 37 8.93 -8.75 3.29
C LEU A 37 7.59 -9.34 3.68
N LEU A 38 6.62 -9.36 2.77
CA LEU A 38 5.30 -9.93 3.01
C LEU A 38 5.39 -11.43 3.35
N ASP A 39 6.20 -12.20 2.61
CA ASP A 39 6.43 -13.62 2.87
C ASP A 39 6.99 -13.88 4.28
N ALA A 40 7.81 -12.97 4.80
CA ALA A 40 8.36 -13.05 6.15
C ALA A 40 7.41 -12.50 7.25
N LEU A 41 6.62 -11.47 6.93
CA LEU A 41 5.80 -10.72 7.88
C LEU A 41 4.42 -11.36 8.08
N ILE A 42 3.71 -11.67 7.00
CA ILE A 42 2.34 -12.21 7.03
C ILE A 42 2.20 -13.45 7.94
N PRO A 43 3.08 -14.47 7.91
CA PRO A 43 2.94 -15.64 8.79
C PRO A 43 3.21 -15.34 10.27
N ARG A 44 3.73 -14.15 10.61
CA ARG A 44 4.00 -13.73 12.00
C ARG A 44 2.86 -12.92 12.60
N LEU A 45 1.91 -12.46 11.80
CA LEU A 45 0.77 -11.68 12.26
C LEU A 45 -0.28 -12.61 12.89
N GLY A 46 -0.86 -12.17 14.01
CA GLY A 46 -2.02 -12.84 14.59
C GLY A 46 -3.30 -12.55 13.80
N GLU A 47 -4.36 -13.31 14.06
CA GLU A 47 -5.66 -13.14 13.39
C GLU A 47 -6.24 -11.73 13.62
N ASP A 48 -6.14 -11.22 14.84
CA ASP A 48 -6.58 -9.86 15.19
C ASP A 48 -5.77 -8.79 14.44
N GLU A 49 -4.45 -8.94 14.35
CA GLU A 49 -3.56 -8.00 13.64
C GLU A 49 -3.85 -7.97 12.14
N ILE A 50 -4.12 -9.13 11.54
CA ILE A 50 -4.52 -9.22 10.13
C ILE A 50 -5.84 -8.48 9.91
N THR A 51 -6.82 -8.72 10.79
CA THR A 51 -8.15 -8.10 10.69
C THR A 51 -8.08 -6.59 10.85
N ASP A 52 -7.31 -6.11 11.83
CA ASP A 52 -7.13 -4.69 12.12
C ASP A 52 -6.40 -3.96 10.97
N LEU A 53 -5.34 -4.55 10.41
CA LEU A 53 -4.64 -3.99 9.25
C LEU A 53 -5.54 -3.89 8.02
N VAL A 54 -6.32 -4.94 7.73
CA VAL A 54 -7.27 -4.91 6.62
C VAL A 54 -8.31 -3.81 6.84
N GLN A 55 -8.89 -3.74 8.04
CA GLN A 55 -9.88 -2.72 8.38
C GLN A 55 -9.33 -1.30 8.19
N GLN A 56 -8.15 -1.00 8.74
CA GLN A 56 -7.53 0.32 8.63
C GLN A 56 -7.27 0.72 7.16
N LEU A 57 -6.76 -0.21 6.35
CA LEU A 57 -6.52 0.05 4.93
C LEU A 57 -7.83 0.26 4.16
N THR A 58 -8.83 -0.59 4.40
CA THR A 58 -10.14 -0.47 3.74
C THR A 58 -10.82 0.84 4.11
N GLU A 59 -10.78 1.28 5.38
CA GLU A 59 -11.34 2.58 5.78
C GLU A 59 -10.64 3.75 5.10
N LEU A 60 -9.31 3.69 4.97
CA LEU A 60 -8.55 4.71 4.25
C LEU A 60 -8.96 4.77 2.77
N LEU A 61 -9.08 3.62 2.12
CA LEU A 61 -9.51 3.53 0.72
C LEU A 61 -10.94 4.06 0.55
N HIS A 62 -11.89 3.59 1.36
CA HIS A 62 -13.29 4.06 1.30
C HIS A 62 -13.44 5.57 1.56
N LYS A 63 -12.58 6.15 2.39
CA LYS A 63 -12.62 7.59 2.70
C LYS A 63 -12.11 8.45 1.53
N HIS A 64 -11.22 7.91 0.71
CA HIS A 64 -10.50 8.68 -0.31
C HIS A 64 -10.79 8.26 -1.76
N LEU A 65 -11.40 7.10 -1.98
CA LEU A 65 -11.79 6.60 -3.30
C LEU A 65 -13.30 6.44 -3.37
N ALA A 66 -13.90 6.86 -4.49
CA ALA A 66 -15.26 6.46 -4.82
C ALA A 66 -15.32 4.95 -5.13
N GLU A 67 -16.51 4.35 -5.07
CA GLU A 67 -16.72 2.92 -5.35
C GLU A 67 -16.11 2.48 -6.68
N LYS A 68 -16.33 3.27 -7.75
CA LYS A 68 -15.74 3.02 -9.07
C LYS A 68 -14.21 3.04 -9.04
N GLU A 69 -13.61 4.01 -8.35
CA GLU A 69 -12.16 4.14 -8.23
C GLU A 69 -11.54 3.00 -7.42
N TYR A 70 -12.23 2.51 -6.39
CA TYR A 70 -11.80 1.34 -5.64
C TYR A 70 -11.75 0.08 -6.53
N HIS A 71 -12.78 -0.16 -7.33
CA HIS A 71 -12.84 -1.30 -8.25
C HIS A 71 -11.73 -1.21 -9.31
N GLU A 72 -11.60 -0.06 -9.96
CA GLU A 72 -10.63 0.14 -11.04
C GLU A 72 -9.17 0.12 -10.52
N LEU A 73 -8.87 0.81 -9.42
CA LEU A 73 -7.49 1.01 -8.95
C LEU A 73 -6.98 -0.06 -8.00
N PHE A 74 -7.85 -0.61 -7.14
CA PHE A 74 -7.45 -1.56 -6.11
C PHE A 74 -7.78 -3.01 -6.47
N LEU A 75 -8.99 -3.26 -6.98
CA LEU A 75 -9.38 -4.61 -7.41
C LEU A 75 -8.86 -4.96 -8.82
N GLY A 76 -8.51 -3.95 -9.62
CA GLY A 76 -8.14 -4.12 -11.02
C GLY A 76 -9.30 -4.64 -11.87
N ASP A 77 -10.53 -4.49 -11.36
CA ASP A 77 -11.77 -4.83 -12.05
C ASP A 77 -12.23 -3.54 -12.73
N GLU A 78 -11.82 -3.36 -13.99
CA GLU A 78 -12.53 -2.42 -14.86
C GLU A 78 -13.92 -3.00 -15.02
N ASP A 79 -14.93 -2.36 -14.40
CA ASP A 79 -16.34 -2.75 -14.44
C ASP A 79 -16.70 -3.26 -15.83
N HIS A 80 -16.69 -4.58 -15.99
CA HIS A 80 -17.08 -5.27 -17.21
C HIS A 80 -18.61 -5.31 -17.25
N SER A 81 -19.26 -4.15 -17.12
CA SER A 81 -20.65 -3.97 -17.55
C SER A 81 -20.70 -3.63 -19.03
N HIS A 82 -20.37 -4.60 -19.90
CA HIS A 82 -21.20 -4.94 -21.07
C HIS A 82 -20.77 -6.27 -21.70
#